data_AF-A0AAU3SXD9-F1
#
_entry.id   AF-A0AAU3SXD9-F1
#
_cell.length_a   1.000
_cell.length_b   1.000
_cell.length_c   1.000
_cell.angle_alpha   90.00
_cell.angle_beta   90.00
_cell.angle_gamma   90.00
#
_symmetry.space_group_name_H-M   'P 1'
#
loop_
_entity.id
_entity.type
_entity.pdbx_description
1 polymer ?
#
loop_
_entity_poly.entity_id
_entity_poly.type
_entity_poly.pdbx_seq_one_letter_code
_entity_poly.pdbx_strand_id
1 'polypeptide(L)' 'MGDFASRGRTVLCKWCNRPIPQERRWFPRQYCNRWHKWKHRLTETVGSILDSA' A
#
# COMPACT_ATOMS: atom_id res chain seq x y z
N MET A 1 -4.85 12.32 31.46
CA MET A 1 -5.68 12.23 30.25
C MET A 1 -4.81 12.64 29.08
N GLY A 2 -4.28 11.66 28.35
CA GLY A 2 -3.23 11.85 27.34
C GLY A 2 -3.70 11.40 25.97
N ASP A 3 -4.91 11.79 25.59
CA ASP A 3 -5.53 11.48 24.31
C ASP A 3 -4.96 12.39 23.21
N PHE A 4 -3.64 12.36 23.03
CA PHE A 4 -3.03 12.85 21.80
C PHE A 4 -3.34 11.84 20.71
N ALA A 5 -4.56 11.99 20.19
CA ALA A 5 -5.01 11.58 18.88
C ALA A 5 -3.98 10.74 18.13
N SER A 6 -4.17 9.43 18.21
CA SER A 6 -3.82 8.48 17.16
C SER A 6 -4.53 8.88 15.87
N ARG A 7 -4.24 10.07 15.32
CA ARG A 7 -4.44 10.41 13.92
C ARG A 7 -3.48 9.52 13.16
N GLY A 8 -3.85 8.23 13.08
CA GLY A 8 -3.15 7.22 12.32
C GLY A 8 -2.97 7.81 10.93
N ARG A 9 -1.73 8.10 10.56
CA ARG A 9 -1.40 8.74 9.28
C ARG A 9 -2.10 7.93 8.21
N THR A 10 -3.06 8.50 7.50
CA THR A 10 -3.66 7.82 6.37
C THR A 10 -2.67 7.88 5.23
N VAL A 11 -2.23 6.73 4.74
CA VAL A 11 -1.38 6.66 3.55
C VAL A 11 -2.20 6.18 2.38
N LEU A 12 -1.93 6.72 1.20
CA LEU A 12 -2.60 6.27 -0.01
C LEU A 12 -2.01 4.94 -0.45
N CYS A 13 -2.88 4.00 -0.85
CA CYS A 13 -2.45 2.76 -1.47
C CYS A 13 -1.73 3.06 -2.78
N LYS A 14 -0.50 2.54 -2.95
CA LYS A 14 0.26 2.72 -4.20
C LYS A 14 -0.42 2.19 -5.47
N TRP A 15 -1.40 1.30 -5.32
CA TRP A 15 -2.10 0.69 -6.46
C TRP A 15 -3.43 1.37 -6.79
N CYS A 16 -4.31 1.55 -5.80
CA CYS A 16 -5.67 2.06 -6.02
C CYS A 16 -5.90 3.46 -5.45
N ASN A 17 -4.86 4.13 -4.94
CA ASN A 17 -4.92 5.43 -4.27
C ASN A 17 -5.95 5.53 -3.14
N ARG A 18 -6.42 4.39 -2.61
CA ARG A 18 -7.37 4.36 -1.50
C ARG A 18 -6.68 4.77 -0.20
N PRO A 19 -7.28 5.62 0.65
CA PRO A 19 -6.72 5.96 1.95
C PRO A 19 -6.73 4.72 2.87
N ILE A 20 -5.56 4.40 3.43
CA ILE A 20 -5.34 3.28 4.34
C ILE A 20 -5.01 3.85 5.72
N PRO A 21 -5.76 3.50 6.78
CA PRO A 21 -5.40 3.89 8.13
C PRO A 21 -4.11 3.19 8.55
N GLN A 22 -3.08 3.96 8.94
CA GLN A 22 -1.88 3.40 9.54
C GLN A 22 -2.09 3.23 11.04
N GLU A 23 -2.43 2.02 11.45
CA GLU A 23 -2.56 1.65 12.87
C GLU A 23 -1.19 1.66 13.59
N ARG A 24 -0.09 1.40 12.86
CA ARG A 24 1.26 1.26 13.44
C ARG A 24 2.21 2.31 12.87
N ARG A 25 2.84 3.09 13.75
CA ARG A 25 3.87 4.08 13.39
C ARG A 25 5.14 3.45 12.78
N TRP A 26 5.45 2.22 13.18
CA TRP A 26 6.71 1.53 12.86
C TRP A 26 6.64 0.63 11.62
N PHE A 27 5.45 0.22 11.18
CA PHE A 27 5.29 -0.62 10.00
C PHE A 27 4.23 -0.05 9.06
N PRO A 28 4.63 0.83 8.13
CA PRO A 28 3.68 1.45 7.23
C PRO A 28 3.12 0.43 6.23
N ARG A 29 1.81 0.19 6.26
CA ARG A 29 1.11 -0.53 5.18
C ARG A 29 1.12 0.31 3.91
N GLN A 30 1.77 -0.19 2.87
CA GLN A 30 1.82 0.48 1.56
C GLN A 30 0.64 0.12 0.64
N TYR A 31 -0.09 -0.95 0.97
CA TYR A 31 -1.19 -1.49 0.18
C TYR A 31 -2.39 -1.77 1.07
N CYS A 32 -3.60 -1.51 0.56
CA CYS A 32 -4.82 -1.72 1.34
C CYS A 32 -5.07 -3.22 1.58
N ASN A 33 -4.63 -4.07 0.64
CA ASN A 33 -4.74 -5.52 0.70
C ASN A 33 -3.48 -6.20 0.14
N ARG A 34 -3.19 -7.42 0.61
CA ARG A 34 -2.14 -8.29 0.02
C ARG A 34 -2.38 -8.53 -1.48
N TRP A 35 -3.64 -8.54 -1.91
CA TRP A 35 -4.02 -8.64 -3.32
C TRP A 35 -3.44 -7.52 -4.18
N HIS A 36 -3.42 -6.28 -3.69
CA HIS A 36 -2.83 -5.16 -4.44
C HIS A 36 -1.31 -5.24 -4.53
N LYS A 37 -0.66 -5.80 -3.50
CA LYS A 37 0.78 -6.11 -3.56
C LYS A 37 1.06 -7.15 -4.66
N TRP A 38 0.23 -8.19 -4.76
CA TRP A 38 0.35 -9.21 -5.80
C TRP A 38 0.07 -8.65 -7.20
N LYS A 39 -1.00 -7.85 -7.38
CA LYS A 39 -1.30 -7.20 -8.67
C LYS A 39 -0.17 -6.28 -9.13
N HIS A 40 0.38 -5.46 -8.23
CA HIS A 40 1.52 -4.61 -8.57
C HIS A 40 2.71 -5.47 -9.01
N ARG A 41 3.04 -6.53 -8.27
CA ARG A 41 4.14 -7.44 -8.63
C ARG A 41 3.89 -8.12 -9.97
N LEU A 42 2.69 -8.61 -10.22
CA LEU A 42 2.31 -9.21 -11.50
C LEU A 42 2.38 -8.20 -12.64
N THR A 43 1.97 -6.94 -12.42
CA THR A 43 2.05 -5.90 -13.45
C THR A 43 3.50 -5.60 -13.83
N GLU A 44 4.41 -5.52 -12.84
CA GLU A 44 5.83 -5.35 -13.12
C GLU A 44 6.44 -6.55 -13.85
N THR A 45 6.05 -7.76 -13.46
CA THR A 45 6.49 -8.99 -14.11
C THR A 45 5.93 -9.13 -15.53
N VAL A 46 4.65 -8.84 -15.74
CA VAL A 46 4.00 -8.86 -17.06
C VAL A 46 4.56 -7.76 -17.96
N GLY A 47 4.79 -6.56 -17.43
CA GLY A 47 5.47 -5.49 -18.16
C GLY A 47 6.87 -5.90 -18.60
N SER A 48 7.63 -6.57 -17.72
CA SER A 48 8.96 -7.10 -18.07
C SER A 48 8.88 -8.19 -19.14
N ILE A 49 7.87 -9.07 -19.08
CA ILE A 49 7.69 -10.16 -20.05
C ILE A 49 7.22 -9.62 -21.42
N LEU A 50 6.34 -8.63 -21.45
CA LEU A 50 5.87 -7.98 -22.68
C LEU A 50 6.93 -7.09 -23.32
N ASP A 51 7.82 -6.47 -22.53
CA ASP A 51 8.99 -5.73 -23.05
C ASP A 51 10.09 -6.68 -23.57
N SER A 52 10.15 -7.90 -23.05
CA SER A 52 11.11 -8.94 -23.47
C SER A 52 10.62 -9.82 -24.64
N ALA A 53 9.42 -9.58 -25.19
CA ALA A 53 8.82 -10.35 -26.28
C ALA A 53 8.67 -9.50 -27.54
#